data_AF-A0A522D3X7-F1
#
_entry.id   AF-A0A522D3X7-F1
#
_cell.length_a   1.000
_cell.length_b   1.000
_cell.length_c   1.000
_cell.angle_alpha   90.00
_cell.angle_beta   90.00
_cell.angle_gamma   90.00
#
_symmetry.space_group_name_H-M   'P 1'
#
loop_
_entity.id
_entity.type
_entity.pdbx_description
1 polymer ?
#
loop_
_entity_poly.entity_id
_entity_poly.type
_entity_poly.pdbx_seq_one_letter_code
_entity_poly.pdbx_strand_id
1 'polypeptide(L)'
;MSPSRSARREVGNPVLGLPAVTALRRLDPAVTAALAAVLGDLAADARRRAQISWAQNKGVMAAYWKAVGAYATHIRRALRS
;
A
#
# COMPACT_ATOMS: atom_id res chain seq x y z
N MET A 1 -4.19 -11.31 -28.50
CA MET A 1 -3.95 -9.92 -28.01
C MET A 1 -3.51 -10.00 -26.57
N SER A 2 -2.23 -9.72 -26.26
CA SER A 2 -1.82 -9.56 -24.86
C SER A 2 -2.55 -8.36 -24.26
N PRO A 3 -3.05 -8.44 -23.01
CA PRO A 3 -3.69 -7.31 -22.37
C PRO A 3 -2.73 -6.11 -22.35
N SER A 4 -3.27 -4.91 -22.61
CA SER A 4 -2.49 -3.67 -22.57
C SER A 4 -1.79 -3.53 -21.22
N ARG A 5 -0.60 -2.92 -21.19
CA ARG A 5 0.21 -2.77 -19.96
C ARG A 5 -0.62 -2.22 -18.79
N SER A 6 -1.49 -1.25 -19.07
CA SER A 6 -2.37 -0.58 -18.12
C SER A 6 -3.43 -1.49 -17.49
N ALA A 7 -3.80 -2.60 -18.14
CA ALA A 7 -4.81 -3.54 -17.66
C ALA A 7 -4.27 -4.58 -16.66
N ARG A 8 -2.94 -4.66 -16.48
CA ARG A 8 -2.34 -5.61 -15.53
C ARG A 8 -2.56 -5.13 -14.09
N ARG A 9 -3.09 -6.00 -13.23
CA ARG A 9 -3.31 -5.69 -11.80
C ARG A 9 -2.03 -5.23 -11.08
N GLU A 10 -0.89 -5.73 -11.53
CA GLU A 10 0.45 -5.40 -11.02
C GLU A 10 0.85 -3.96 -11.32
N VAL A 11 0.33 -3.36 -12.40
CA VAL A 11 0.56 -1.95 -12.74
C VAL A 11 -0.25 -1.04 -11.80
N GLY A 12 -1.43 -1.48 -11.37
CA GLY A 12 -2.23 -0.77 -10.36
C GLY A 12 -1.80 -1.04 -8.91
N ASN A 13 -1.09 -2.14 -8.66
CA ASN A 13 -0.53 -2.50 -7.37
C ASN A 13 0.83 -3.21 -7.56
N PRO A 14 1.96 -2.48 -7.45
CA PRO A 14 3.28 -3.06 -7.70
C PRO A 14 3.66 -4.15 -6.70
N VAL A 15 3.01 -4.22 -5.53
CA VAL A 15 3.24 -5.28 -4.53
C VAL A 15 2.82 -6.65 -5.06
N LEU A 16 1.85 -6.73 -5.98
CA LEU A 16 1.40 -8.00 -6.55
C LEU A 16 2.47 -8.67 -7.44
N GLY A 17 3.44 -7.92 -7.95
CA GLY A 17 4.56 -8.46 -8.72
C GLY A 17 5.69 -9.00 -7.85
N LEU A 18 5.65 -8.81 -6.52
CA LEU A 18 6.69 -9.29 -5.62
C LEU A 18 6.52 -10.79 -5.33
N PRO A 19 7.59 -11.60 -5.36
CA PRO A 19 7.48 -13.05 -5.19
C PRO A 19 6.89 -13.44 -3.82
N ALA A 20 7.22 -12.68 -2.78
CA ALA A 20 6.73 -12.90 -1.42
C ALA A 20 5.23 -12.63 -1.24
N VAL A 21 4.54 -12.01 -2.21
CA VAL A 21 3.10 -11.74 -2.09
C VAL A 21 2.28 -13.03 -1.99
N THR A 22 2.79 -14.13 -2.55
CA THR A 22 2.15 -15.45 -2.46
C THR A 22 2.06 -15.95 -1.02
N ALA A 23 3.00 -15.58 -0.15
CA ALA A 23 2.96 -15.93 1.27
C ALA A 23 1.83 -15.19 2.00
N LEU A 24 1.53 -13.95 1.60
CA LEU A 24 0.44 -13.17 2.19
C LEU A 24 -0.94 -13.82 1.97
N ARG A 25 -1.13 -14.52 0.84
CA ARG A 25 -2.37 -15.26 0.54
C ARG A 25 -2.57 -16.52 1.37
N ARG A 26 -1.51 -17.00 2.05
CA ARG A 26 -1.54 -18.21 2.88
C ARG A 26 -1.73 -17.90 4.36
N LEU A 27 -1.80 -16.62 4.72
CA LEU A 27 -2.04 -16.20 6.09
C LEU A 27 -3.45 -16.60 6.54
N ASP A 28 -3.59 -16.97 7.80
CA ASP A 28 -4.90 -17.22 8.39
C ASP A 28 -5.80 -15.97 8.25
N PRO A 29 -7.13 -16.15 8.11
CA PRO A 29 -8.05 -15.02 7.95
C PRO A 29 -7.97 -14.01 9.11
N ALA A 30 -7.79 -14.49 10.34
CA ALA A 30 -7.66 -13.64 11.52
C ALA A 30 -6.38 -12.78 11.49
N VAL A 31 -5.25 -13.37 11.08
CA VAL A 31 -3.96 -12.68 10.91
C VAL A 31 -4.05 -11.66 9.78
N THR A 32 -4.67 -12.06 8.67
CA THR A 32 -4.93 -11.19 7.52
C THR A 32 -5.76 -9.97 7.91
N ALA A 33 -6.82 -10.17 8.70
CA ALA A 33 -7.66 -9.08 9.20
C ALA A 33 -6.91 -8.12 10.12
N ALA A 34 -6.15 -8.65 11.09
CA ALA A 34 -5.35 -7.84 12.00
C ALA A 34 -4.28 -7.01 11.26
N LEU A 35 -3.55 -7.64 10.33
CA LEU A 35 -2.55 -6.96 9.51
C LEU A 35 -3.20 -5.90 8.60
N ALA A 36 -4.35 -6.21 8.00
CA ALA A 36 -5.06 -5.26 7.15
C ALA A 36 -5.56 -4.03 7.94
N ALA A 37 -5.95 -4.20 9.21
CA ALA A 37 -6.33 -3.10 10.09
C ALA A 37 -5.14 -2.17 10.34
N VAL A 38 -4.00 -2.71 10.79
CA VAL A 38 -2.78 -1.91 11.05
C VAL A 38 -2.29 -1.18 9.80
N LEU A 39 -2.31 -1.84 8.63
CA LEU A 39 -1.94 -1.19 7.37
C LEU A 39 -2.93 -0.09 6.96
N GLY A 40 -4.20 -0.21 7.35
CA GLY A 40 -5.21 0.83 7.18
C GLY A 40 -4.90 2.06 8.02
N ASP A 41 -4.61 1.86 9.30
CA ASP A 41 -4.24 2.93 10.23
C ASP A 41 -2.95 3.62 9.80
N LEU A 42 -1.93 2.85 9.40
CA LEU A 42 -0.68 3.38 8.88
C LEU A 42 -0.89 4.25 7.64
N ALA A 43 -1.76 3.82 6.71
CA ALA A 43 -2.07 4.61 5.52
C ALA A 43 -2.80 5.92 5.85
N ALA A 44 -3.68 5.91 6.86
CA ALA A 44 -4.37 7.10 7.32
C ALA A 44 -3.42 8.08 8.03
N ASP A 45 -2.58 7.58 8.94
CA ASP A 45 -1.58 8.37 9.65
C ASP A 45 -0.55 8.98 8.68
N ALA A 46 -0.02 8.19 7.76
CA ALA A 46 0.90 8.66 6.74
C ALA A 46 0.28 9.76 5.86
N ARG A 47 -1.00 9.65 5.49
CA ARG A 47 -1.71 10.73 4.78
C ARG A 47 -1.77 12.00 5.63
N ARG A 48 -2.08 11.91 6.92
CA ARG A 48 -2.15 13.06 7.84
C ARG A 48 -0.78 13.74 7.95
N ARG A 49 0.29 12.97 8.15
CA ARG A 49 1.67 13.46 8.25
C ARG A 49 2.17 14.10 6.96
N ALA A 50 1.78 13.55 5.81
CA ALA A 50 2.08 14.17 4.52
C ALA A 50 1.45 15.56 4.41
N GLN A 51 0.18 15.72 4.80
CA GLN A 51 -0.49 17.03 4.77
C GLN A 51 0.15 18.04 5.72
N ILE A 52 0.51 17.62 6.93
CA ILE A 52 1.26 18.47 7.87
C ILE A 52 2.61 18.88 7.26
N SER A 53 3.32 17.95 6.62
CA SER A 53 4.61 18.22 6.00
C SER A 53 4.49 19.19 4.83
N TRP A 54 3.44 19.07 4.00
CA TRP A 54 3.14 20.06 2.95
C TRP A 54 2.87 21.44 3.54
N ALA A 55 2.02 21.54 4.55
CA ALA A 55 1.70 22.81 5.22
C ALA A 55 2.94 23.48 5.85
N GLN A 56 3.93 22.68 6.27
CA GLN A 56 5.19 23.15 6.83
C GLN A 56 6.29 23.38 5.78
N ASN A 57 5.98 23.33 4.48
CA ASN A 57 6.96 23.43 3.39
C ASN A 57 8.08 22.36 3.43
N LYS A 58 7.83 21.21 4.04
CA LYS A 58 8.76 20.07 4.13
C LYS A 58 8.50 19.07 3.01
N GLY A 59 8.77 19.47 1.76
CA GLY A 59 8.42 18.72 0.56
C GLY A 59 8.94 17.27 0.52
N VAL A 60 10.21 17.05 0.91
CA VAL A 60 10.81 15.71 0.95
C VAL A 60 10.08 14.80 1.95
N MET A 61 9.78 15.30 3.15
CA MET A 61 9.03 14.53 4.16
C MET A 61 7.60 14.26 3.71
N ALA A 62 6.99 15.22 3.03
CA ALA A 62 5.64 15.03 2.50
C ALA A 62 5.60 13.92 1.43
N ALA A 63 6.57 13.88 0.52
CA ALA A 63 6.71 12.82 -0.47
C ALA A 63 7.00 11.45 0.18
N TYR A 64 7.89 11.41 1.19
CA TYR A 64 8.16 10.20 1.98
C TYR A 64 6.87 9.64 2.59
N TRP A 65 6.10 10.46 3.31
CA TRP A 65 4.86 10.01 3.92
C TRP A 65 3.80 9.58 2.89
N LYS A 66 3.76 10.22 1.72
CA LYS A 66 2.91 9.77 0.61
C LYS A 66 3.30 8.40 0.10
N ALA A 67 4.60 8.11 -0.04
CA ALA A 67 5.09 6.80 -0.44
C ALA A 67 4.74 5.73 0.60
N VAL A 68 4.95 6.01 1.90
CA VAL A 68 4.54 5.11 3.00
C VAL A 68 3.05 4.77 2.91
N GLY A 69 2.18 5.78 2.78
CA GLY A 69 0.74 5.55 2.69
C GLY A 69 0.31 4.78 1.44
N ALA A 70 0.99 5.01 0.31
CA ALA A 70 0.76 4.27 -0.93
C ALA A 70 1.11 2.78 -0.75
N TYR A 71 2.32 2.46 -0.28
CA TYR A 71 2.73 1.08 -0.09
C TYR A 71 1.92 0.35 0.99
N ALA A 72 1.56 1.01 2.10
CA ALA A 72 0.66 0.44 3.09
C ALA A 72 -0.70 0.06 2.47
N THR A 73 -1.26 0.94 1.62
CA THR A 73 -2.51 0.66 0.89
C THR A 73 -2.35 -0.49 -0.10
N HIS A 74 -1.22 -0.54 -0.82
CA HIS A 74 -0.91 -1.60 -1.78
C HIS A 74 -0.79 -2.97 -1.12
N ILE A 75 -0.06 -3.08 0.00
CA ILE A 75 0.06 -4.32 0.78
C ILE A 75 -1.32 -4.72 1.32
N ARG A 76 -2.07 -3.77 1.90
CA ARG A 76 -3.42 -4.03 2.42
C ARG A 76 -4.37 -4.57 1.34
N ARG A 77 -4.27 -4.08 0.10
CA ARG A 77 -5.07 -4.58 -1.03
C ARG A 77 -4.61 -5.97 -1.48
N ALA A 78 -3.32 -6.26 -1.43
CA ALA A 78 -2.79 -7.58 -1.77
C ALA A 78 -3.26 -8.68 -0.79
N LEU A 79 -3.54 -8.32 0.47
CA LEU A 79 -4.13 -9.22 1.47
C LEU A 79 -5.58 -9.65 1.16
N ARG A 80 -6.29 -8.93 0.29
CA ARG A 80 -7.73 -9.16 -0.01
C ARG A 80 -7.96 -9.72 -1.41
N SER A 81 -6.90 -10.11 -2.13
CA SER A 81 -6.89 -10.37 -3.57
C SER A 81 -6.47 -11.77 -3.97
#